data_AF-A0A6C0CID6-F1
#
_entry.id   AF-A0A6C0CID6-F1
#
_cell.length_a   1.000
_cell.length_b   1.000
_cell.length_c   1.000
_cell.angle_alpha   90.00
_cell.angle_beta   90.00
_cell.angle_gamma   90.00
#
_symmetry.space_group_name_H-M   'P 1'
#
loop_
_entity.id
_entity.type
_entity.pdbx_description
1 polymer ?
#
loop_
_entity_poly.entity_id
_entity_poly.type
_entity_poly.pdbx_seq_one_letter_code
_entity_poly.pdbx_strand_id
1 'polypeptide(L)'
;MAQDKSKIIALAKNFKDEVLLPLSQEGLLEEELLDEALEVYLGQLVEHASTDRPVIINENGEWKELHPFLAGPIIVGGVSWPTIEHYRIASAYFGGDQDLIDNIREAKNPTIAHRRAENANAQSVHKRFDFDDTRDSELKTAYMLWLHANPDLLKRLKATEKANIVLEQFNDSYMGITKIGKGNNAVGKILSQLRVEL
;
A
#
# COMPACT_ATOMS: atom_id res chain seq x y z
N MET A 1 -19.04 17.93 -5.79
CA MET A 1 -19.92 18.27 -4.64
C MET A 1 -21.41 18.06 -4.89
N ALA A 2 -22.12 18.83 -5.73
CA ALA A 2 -23.57 18.60 -5.94
C ALA A 2 -23.87 17.29 -6.70
N GLN A 3 -23.04 16.96 -7.69
CA GLN A 3 -23.17 15.75 -8.52
C GLN A 3 -22.86 14.44 -7.77
N ASP A 4 -22.02 14.51 -6.73
CA ASP A 4 -21.64 13.35 -5.90
C ASP A 4 -22.73 12.99 -4.89
N LYS A 5 -23.40 14.00 -4.32
CA LYS A 5 -24.52 13.78 -3.38
C LYS A 5 -25.68 13.04 -4.04
N SER A 6 -26.06 13.43 -5.27
CA SER A 6 -27.13 12.76 -6.01
C SER A 6 -26.81 11.30 -6.35
N LYS A 7 -25.54 10.97 -6.60
CA LYS A 7 -25.10 9.58 -6.85
C LYS A 7 -25.09 8.73 -5.58
N ILE A 8 -24.61 9.28 -4.46
CA ILE A 8 -24.62 8.58 -3.17
C ILE A 8 -26.05 8.26 -2.74
N ILE A 9 -26.97 9.23 -2.89
CA ILE A 9 -28.40 9.02 -2.59
C ILE A 9 -28.99 7.92 -3.49
N ALA A 10 -28.65 7.88 -4.77
CA ALA A 10 -29.12 6.83 -5.68
C ALA A 10 -28.59 5.45 -5.29
N LEU A 11 -27.30 5.33 -4.95
CA LEU A 11 -26.69 4.08 -4.50
C LEU A 11 -27.29 3.57 -3.19
N ALA A 12 -27.49 4.47 -2.23
CA ALA A 12 -28.11 4.14 -0.95
C ALA A 12 -29.55 3.65 -1.12
N LYS A 13 -30.30 4.30 -2.01
CA LYS A 13 -31.67 3.88 -2.35
C LYS A 13 -31.67 2.48 -2.97
N ASN A 14 -30.82 2.25 -3.97
CA ASN A 14 -30.71 0.93 -4.60
C ASN A 14 -30.28 -0.15 -3.60
N PHE A 15 -29.35 0.15 -2.69
CA PHE A 15 -28.93 -0.82 -1.67
C PHE A 15 -30.05 -1.16 -0.69
N LYS A 16 -30.84 -0.16 -0.26
CA LYS A 16 -32.02 -0.39 0.57
C LYS A 16 -33.04 -1.28 -0.17
N ASP A 17 -33.32 -0.95 -1.42
CA ASP A 17 -34.37 -1.60 -2.20
C ASP A 17 -34.00 -3.00 -2.71
N GLU A 18 -32.75 -3.20 -3.14
CA GLU A 18 -32.30 -4.44 -3.79
C GLU A 18 -31.61 -5.43 -2.84
N VAL A 19 -31.18 -4.99 -1.65
CA VAL A 19 -30.43 -5.84 -0.71
C VAL A 19 -31.11 -5.89 0.65
N LEU A 20 -31.26 -4.75 1.32
CA LEU A 20 -31.72 -4.73 2.70
C LEU A 20 -33.19 -5.16 2.84
N LEU A 21 -34.08 -4.67 1.98
CA LEU A 21 -35.50 -5.07 1.98
C LEU A 21 -35.70 -6.57 1.68
N PRO A 22 -35.07 -7.16 0.64
CA PRO A 22 -35.14 -8.60 0.41
C PRO A 22 -34.63 -9.44 1.59
N LEU A 23 -33.49 -9.07 2.19
CA LEU A 23 -32.95 -9.78 3.37
C LEU A 23 -33.91 -9.73 4.56
N SER A 24 -34.61 -8.60 4.73
CA SER A 24 -35.62 -8.49 5.78
C SER A 24 -36.86 -9.33 5.50
N GLN A 25 -37.34 -9.36 4.25
CA GLN A 25 -38.45 -10.22 3.83
C GLN A 25 -38.15 -11.72 3.97
N GLU A 26 -36.88 -12.12 3.80
CA GLU A 26 -36.42 -13.49 4.03
C GLU A 26 -36.17 -13.81 5.51
N GLY A 27 -36.36 -12.85 6.42
CA GLY A 27 -36.13 -13.01 7.86
C GLY A 27 -34.66 -13.07 8.27
N LEU A 28 -33.75 -12.65 7.37
CA LEU A 28 -32.30 -12.63 7.59
C LEU A 28 -31.81 -11.30 8.20
N LEU A 29 -32.65 -10.26 8.19
CA LEU A 29 -32.39 -8.96 8.80
C LEU A 29 -33.67 -8.44 9.49
N GLU A 30 -33.59 -8.12 10.78
CA GLU A 30 -34.72 -7.52 11.48
C GLU A 30 -35.07 -6.16 10.86
N GLU A 31 -36.36 -5.90 10.64
CA GLU A 31 -36.85 -4.68 9.98
C GLU A 31 -36.39 -3.41 10.73
N GLU A 32 -36.30 -3.49 12.05
CA GLU A 32 -35.84 -2.42 12.94
C GLU A 32 -34.36 -2.04 12.71
N LEU A 33 -33.55 -2.94 12.12
CA LEU A 33 -32.13 -2.73 11.85
C LEU A 33 -31.84 -2.21 10.43
N LEU A 34 -32.88 -2.03 9.59
CA LEU A 34 -32.72 -1.60 8.20
C LEU A 34 -32.03 -0.23 8.09
N ASP A 35 -32.44 0.72 8.92
CA ASP A 35 -31.89 2.08 8.89
C ASP A 35 -30.47 2.12 9.45
N GLU A 36 -30.16 1.32 10.48
CA GLU A 36 -28.78 1.17 11.01
C GLU A 36 -27.84 0.53 9.97
N ALA A 37 -28.28 -0.53 9.30
CA ALA A 37 -27.51 -1.18 8.22
C ALA A 37 -27.27 -0.22 7.05
N LEU A 38 -28.26 0.62 6.72
CA LEU A 38 -28.13 1.63 5.68
C LEU A 38 -27.18 2.77 6.12
N GLU A 39 -27.20 3.19 7.38
CA GLU A 39 -26.27 4.17 7.93
C GLU A 39 -24.82 3.66 7.89
N VAL A 40 -24.58 2.39 8.24
CA VAL A 40 -23.25 1.77 8.11
C VAL A 40 -22.79 1.76 6.65
N TYR A 41 -23.66 1.35 5.72
CA TYR A 41 -23.37 1.36 4.29
C TYR A 41 -23.10 2.77 3.74
N LEU A 42 -23.89 3.77 4.16
CA LEU A 42 -23.68 5.16 3.82
C LEU A 42 -22.36 5.70 4.40
N GLY A 43 -22.00 5.33 5.63
CA GLY A 43 -20.72 5.66 6.23
C GLY A 43 -19.56 5.14 5.39
N GLN A 44 -19.64 3.88 4.95
CA GLN A 44 -18.68 3.28 4.03
C GLN A 44 -18.65 4.00 2.68
N LEU A 45 -19.79 4.24 2.04
CA LEU A 45 -19.86 4.94 0.76
C LEU A 45 -19.31 6.36 0.83
N VAL A 46 -19.60 7.09 1.91
CA VAL A 46 -19.08 8.44 2.13
C VAL A 46 -17.58 8.36 2.37
N GLU A 47 -17.07 7.39 3.13
CA GLU A 47 -15.62 7.18 3.27
C GLU A 47 -14.93 6.90 1.92
N HIS A 48 -15.57 6.10 1.05
CA HIS A 48 -15.08 5.79 -0.29
C HIS A 48 -15.27 6.93 -1.32
N ALA A 49 -16.31 7.76 -1.16
CA ALA A 49 -16.63 8.87 -2.07
C ALA A 49 -16.02 10.22 -1.62
N SER A 50 -15.66 10.34 -0.34
CA SER A 50 -14.95 11.48 0.26
C SER A 50 -13.45 11.47 -0.05
N THR A 51 -12.94 10.41 -0.67
CA THR A 51 -11.60 10.49 -1.26
C THR A 51 -11.72 11.13 -2.64
N ASP A 52 -11.19 12.34 -2.77
CA ASP A 52 -10.60 12.79 -4.04
C ASP A 52 -9.88 11.61 -4.72
N ARG A 53 -9.92 11.58 -6.06
CA ARG A 53 -9.41 10.48 -6.91
C ARG A 53 -8.20 9.79 -6.25
N PRO A 54 -8.20 8.45 -6.12
CA PRO A 54 -7.13 7.75 -5.43
C PRO A 54 -5.77 8.13 -6.03
N VAL A 55 -4.80 8.32 -5.15
CA VAL A 55 -3.41 8.54 -5.50
C VAL A 55 -2.84 7.21 -5.97
N ILE A 56 -2.72 7.05 -7.28
CA ILE A 56 -2.21 5.83 -7.91
C ILE A 56 -0.70 5.95 -8.14
N ILE A 57 0.05 5.09 -7.45
CA ILE A 57 1.49 4.92 -7.63
C ILE A 57 1.69 3.78 -8.61
N ASN A 58 2.31 4.08 -9.75
CA ASN A 58 2.80 3.10 -10.72
C ASN A 58 4.05 3.66 -11.42
N GLU A 59 4.76 2.81 -12.16
CA GLU A 59 6.07 3.14 -12.75
C GLU A 59 6.04 4.36 -13.69
N ASN A 60 4.89 4.65 -14.33
CA ASN A 60 4.76 5.69 -15.36
C ASN A 60 3.77 6.80 -14.99
N GLY A 61 3.31 6.81 -13.74
CA GLY A 61 2.23 7.67 -13.28
C GLY A 61 2.71 8.98 -12.69
N GLU A 62 1.75 9.82 -12.29
CA GLU A 62 1.99 11.11 -11.62
C GLU A 62 2.74 10.96 -10.28
N TRP A 63 2.60 9.81 -9.64
CA TRP A 63 3.18 9.49 -8.34
C TRP A 63 4.33 8.50 -8.40
N LYS A 64 4.96 8.34 -9.57
CA LYS A 64 6.10 7.44 -9.78
C LYS A 64 7.27 7.69 -8.81
N GLU A 65 7.40 8.91 -8.26
CA GLU A 65 8.41 9.26 -7.27
C GLU A 65 8.28 8.49 -5.94
N LEU A 66 7.11 7.90 -5.68
CA LEU A 66 6.84 7.03 -4.54
C LEU A 66 6.94 5.54 -4.89
N HIS A 67 7.27 5.20 -6.14
CA HIS A 67 7.36 3.80 -6.55
C HIS A 67 8.63 3.15 -5.96
N PRO A 68 8.57 1.97 -5.32
CA PRO A 68 9.71 1.37 -4.61
C PRO A 68 10.87 0.97 -5.53
N PHE A 69 10.61 0.83 -6.83
CA PHE A 69 11.63 0.55 -7.84
C PHE A 69 12.36 1.80 -8.35
N LEU A 70 11.88 2.99 -8.01
CA LEU A 70 12.52 4.22 -8.48
C LEU A 70 13.93 4.34 -7.88
N ALA A 71 14.89 4.71 -8.73
CA ALA A 71 16.24 5.02 -8.31
C ALA A 71 16.26 6.27 -7.43
N GLY A 72 16.78 6.12 -6.21
CA GLY A 72 17.03 7.20 -5.28
C GLY A 72 17.63 6.61 -4.01
N PRO A 73 18.90 6.90 -3.71
CA PRO A 73 19.56 6.22 -2.62
C PRO A 73 18.92 6.57 -1.28
N ILE A 74 18.61 5.56 -0.47
CA ILE A 74 18.29 5.73 0.95
C ILE A 74 19.45 5.26 1.81
N ILE A 75 19.73 5.98 2.88
CA ILE A 75 20.82 5.66 3.80
C ILE A 75 20.22 5.06 5.06
N VAL A 76 20.46 3.77 5.29
CA VAL A 76 19.98 3.05 6.47
C VAL A 76 21.18 2.50 7.23
N GLY A 77 21.35 2.89 8.50
CA GLY A 77 22.49 2.45 9.31
C GLY A 77 23.86 2.83 8.72
N GLY A 78 23.93 3.93 7.96
CA GLY A 78 25.15 4.35 7.25
C GLY A 78 25.39 3.63 5.91
N VAL A 79 24.54 2.67 5.53
CA VAL A 79 24.62 1.94 4.25
C VAL A 79 23.67 2.57 3.24
N SER A 80 24.17 2.87 2.04
CA SER A 80 23.37 3.39 0.93
C SER A 80 22.74 2.25 0.11
N TRP A 81 21.43 2.32 -0.08
CA TRP A 81 20.62 1.37 -0.85
C TRP A 81 20.09 2.03 -2.12
N PRO A 82 20.24 1.44 -3.32
CA PRO A 82 19.89 2.11 -4.58
C PRO A 82 18.40 2.49 -4.70
N THR A 83 17.52 1.66 -4.14
CA THR A 83 16.08 1.88 -4.08
C THR A 83 15.51 1.33 -2.76
N ILE A 84 14.28 1.73 -2.43
CA ILE A 84 13.52 1.13 -1.31
C ILE A 84 13.40 -0.39 -1.50
N GLU A 85 13.18 -0.85 -2.73
CA GLU A 85 13.06 -2.28 -3.02
C GLU A 85 14.34 -3.08 -2.74
N HIS A 86 15.53 -2.52 -3.02
CA HIS A 86 16.79 -3.20 -2.68
C HIS A 86 16.91 -3.40 -1.17
N TYR A 87 16.62 -2.35 -0.40
CA TYR A 87 16.62 -2.42 1.06
C TYR A 87 15.62 -3.46 1.59
N ARG A 88 14.38 -3.44 1.08
CA ARG A 88 13.29 -4.34 1.52
C ARG A 88 13.61 -5.81 1.26
N ILE A 89 14.23 -6.13 0.12
CA ILE A 89 14.63 -7.51 -0.19
C ILE A 89 15.78 -7.92 0.73
N ALA A 90 16.79 -7.06 0.91
CA ALA A 90 17.95 -7.35 1.73
C ALA A 90 17.64 -7.46 3.23
N SER A 91 16.66 -6.69 3.73
CA SER A 91 16.30 -6.70 5.15
C SER A 91 15.79 -8.06 5.63
N ALA A 92 15.26 -8.87 4.71
CA ALA A 92 14.92 -10.26 4.99
C ALA A 92 16.11 -11.14 5.38
N TYR A 93 17.34 -10.70 5.13
CA TYR A 93 18.56 -11.46 5.37
C TYR A 93 19.53 -10.77 6.34
N PHE A 94 19.15 -9.63 6.94
CA PHE A 94 20.00 -8.92 7.91
C PHE A 94 20.42 -9.82 9.07
N GLY A 95 21.70 -9.75 9.44
CA GLY A 95 22.30 -10.62 10.45
C GLY A 95 22.61 -12.05 9.97
N GLY A 96 22.31 -12.37 8.70
CA GLY A 96 22.58 -13.65 8.07
C GLY A 96 23.71 -13.58 7.03
N ASP A 97 23.42 -14.05 5.81
CA ASP A 97 24.37 -14.13 4.70
C ASP A 97 24.73 -12.75 4.16
N GLN A 98 25.89 -12.23 4.59
CA GLN A 98 26.38 -10.91 4.19
C GLN A 98 26.70 -10.83 2.69
N ASP A 99 27.20 -11.91 2.09
CA ASP A 99 27.50 -11.94 0.65
C ASP A 99 26.21 -11.82 -0.16
N LEU A 100 25.13 -12.45 0.28
CA LEU A 100 23.81 -12.28 -0.33
C LEU A 100 23.29 -10.85 -0.19
N ILE A 101 23.42 -10.24 1.00
CA ILE A 101 22.98 -8.86 1.26
C ILE A 101 23.71 -7.88 0.34
N ASP A 102 25.03 -8.01 0.20
CA ASP A 102 25.83 -7.17 -0.68
C ASP A 102 25.52 -7.42 -2.15
N ASN A 103 25.33 -8.69 -2.53
CA ASN A 103 24.82 -9.02 -3.85
C ASN A 103 23.44 -8.40 -4.09
N ILE A 104 22.50 -8.40 -3.15
CA ILE A 104 21.21 -7.73 -3.35
C ILE A 104 21.43 -6.23 -3.53
N ARG A 105 22.22 -5.59 -2.65
CA ARG A 105 22.52 -4.15 -2.67
C ARG A 105 23.17 -3.69 -3.97
N GLU A 106 24.05 -4.50 -4.55
CA GLU A 106 24.81 -4.18 -5.76
C GLU A 106 24.10 -4.62 -7.05
N ALA A 107 22.86 -5.08 -6.96
CA ALA A 107 22.07 -5.40 -8.14
C ALA A 107 21.84 -4.15 -9.00
N LYS A 108 21.91 -4.31 -10.32
CA LYS A 108 21.72 -3.20 -11.27
C LYS A 108 20.29 -2.63 -11.22
N ASN A 109 19.32 -3.45 -10.84
CA ASN A 109 17.92 -3.06 -10.70
C ASN A 109 17.18 -4.01 -9.74
N PRO A 110 15.99 -3.63 -9.26
CA PRO A 110 15.25 -4.43 -8.30
C PRO A 110 14.84 -5.81 -8.81
N THR A 111 14.62 -5.98 -10.12
CA THR A 111 14.34 -7.30 -10.72
C THR A 111 15.51 -8.27 -10.53
N ILE A 112 16.75 -7.79 -10.68
CA ILE A 112 17.94 -8.60 -10.44
C ILE A 112 18.12 -8.89 -8.95
N ALA A 113 17.81 -7.92 -8.07
CA ALA A 113 17.81 -8.11 -6.62
C ALA A 113 16.85 -9.23 -6.18
N HIS A 114 15.61 -9.22 -6.70
CA HIS A 114 14.63 -10.29 -6.47
C HIS A 114 15.16 -11.65 -6.90
N ARG A 115 15.67 -11.75 -8.12
CA ARG A 115 16.23 -13.01 -8.65
C ARG A 115 17.39 -13.53 -7.80
N ARG A 116 18.22 -12.64 -7.25
CA ARG A 116 19.31 -13.02 -6.31
C ARG A 116 18.74 -13.64 -5.04
N ALA A 117 17.73 -13.02 -4.44
CA ALA A 117 17.05 -13.54 -3.25
C ALA A 117 16.31 -14.88 -3.51
N GLU A 118 15.62 -15.00 -4.66
CA GLU A 118 14.96 -16.24 -5.07
C GLU A 118 15.95 -17.40 -5.24
N ASN A 119 17.08 -17.15 -5.91
CA ASN A 119 18.14 -18.15 -6.09
C ASN A 119 18.74 -18.58 -4.75
N ALA A 120 18.95 -17.64 -3.83
CA ALA A 120 19.49 -17.96 -2.50
C ALA A 120 18.50 -18.79 -1.67
N ASN A 121 17.21 -18.49 -1.74
CA ASN A 121 16.17 -19.31 -1.11
C ASN A 121 16.15 -20.74 -1.68
N ALA A 122 16.35 -20.90 -3.00
CA ALA A 122 16.50 -22.21 -3.64
C ALA A 122 17.76 -22.97 -3.17
N GLN A 123 18.77 -22.27 -2.67
CA GLN A 123 19.98 -22.83 -2.06
C GLN A 123 19.89 -22.93 -0.53
N SER A 124 18.67 -22.87 0.03
CA SER A 124 18.41 -22.97 1.47
C SER A 124 18.98 -21.83 2.32
N VAL A 125 19.24 -20.65 1.73
CA VAL A 125 19.47 -19.43 2.50
C VAL A 125 18.12 -18.88 2.94
N HIS A 126 17.84 -19.03 4.23
CA HIS A 126 16.56 -18.65 4.82
C HIS A 126 16.53 -17.18 5.23
N LYS A 127 15.33 -16.59 5.15
CA LYS A 127 15.06 -15.28 5.73
C LYS A 127 15.19 -15.34 7.26
N ARG A 128 15.47 -14.20 7.89
CA ARG A 128 15.38 -14.06 9.34
C ARG A 128 13.98 -14.47 9.84
N PHE A 129 13.93 -15.13 10.99
CA PHE A 129 12.72 -15.76 11.51
C PHE A 129 11.61 -14.74 11.86
N ASP A 130 12.00 -13.51 12.19
CA ASP A 130 11.14 -12.39 12.55
C ASP A 130 10.79 -11.50 11.35
N PHE A 131 11.18 -11.88 10.12
CA PHE A 131 11.01 -11.01 8.96
C PHE A 131 9.55 -10.65 8.70
N ASP A 132 8.64 -11.61 8.80
CA ASP A 132 7.23 -11.34 8.54
C ASP A 132 6.59 -10.41 9.58
N ASP A 133 7.10 -10.42 10.82
CA ASP A 133 6.65 -9.51 11.90
C ASP A 133 7.26 -8.10 11.76
N THR A 134 8.41 -7.99 11.08
CA THR A 134 9.20 -6.74 11.02
C THR A 134 9.16 -6.06 9.64
N ARG A 135 8.72 -6.74 8.58
CA ARG A 135 8.73 -6.20 7.21
C ARG A 135 7.98 -4.86 7.05
N ASP A 136 6.90 -4.65 7.80
CA ASP A 136 6.14 -3.39 7.77
C ASP A 136 6.95 -2.24 8.37
N SER A 137 7.66 -2.47 9.48
CA SER A 137 8.48 -1.44 10.13
C SER A 137 9.74 -1.12 9.32
N GLU A 138 10.33 -2.13 8.66
CA GLU A 138 11.42 -1.94 7.71
C GLU A 138 11.00 -1.10 6.51
N LEU A 139 9.85 -1.44 5.91
CA LEU A 139 9.31 -0.70 4.76
C LEU A 139 8.95 0.73 5.15
N LYS A 140 8.37 0.94 6.33
CA LYS A 140 8.10 2.27 6.89
C LYS A 140 9.38 3.07 7.09
N THR A 141 10.42 2.46 7.63
CA THR A 141 11.72 3.10 7.84
C THR A 141 12.32 3.58 6.51
N ALA A 142 12.26 2.74 5.48
CA ALA A 142 12.75 3.07 4.15
C ALA A 142 12.00 4.27 3.54
N TYR A 143 10.66 4.28 3.61
CA TYR A 143 9.87 5.41 3.10
C TYR A 143 10.06 6.68 3.91
N MET A 144 10.16 6.59 5.24
CA MET A 144 10.44 7.76 6.09
C MET A 144 11.77 8.42 5.68
N LEU A 145 12.83 7.63 5.50
CA LEU A 145 14.14 8.12 5.07
C LEU A 145 14.09 8.72 3.66
N TRP A 146 13.37 8.07 2.73
CA TRP A 146 13.15 8.61 1.40
C TRP A 146 12.43 9.96 1.43
N LEU A 147 11.36 10.08 2.21
CA LEU A 147 10.58 11.32 2.33
C LEU A 147 11.37 12.44 3.01
N HIS A 148 12.17 12.14 4.03
CA HIS A 148 13.08 13.10 4.64
C HIS A 148 14.14 13.61 3.67
N ALA A 149 14.66 12.74 2.80
CA ALA A 149 15.60 13.13 1.75
C ALA A 149 14.93 13.94 0.63
N ASN A 150 13.60 13.91 0.51
CA ASN A 150 12.83 14.53 -0.57
C ASN A 150 11.68 15.41 -0.02
N PRO A 151 11.97 16.59 0.55
CA PRO A 151 10.96 17.42 1.23
C PRO A 151 9.82 17.89 0.32
N ASP A 152 10.08 18.15 -0.97
CA ASP A 152 9.03 18.50 -1.93
C ASP A 152 8.08 17.34 -2.18
N LEU A 153 8.58 16.10 -2.20
CA LEU A 153 7.76 14.90 -2.32
C LEU A 153 6.91 14.68 -1.06
N LEU A 154 7.48 14.92 0.13
CA LEU A 154 6.71 14.89 1.37
C LEU A 154 5.59 15.95 1.36
N LYS A 155 5.88 17.17 0.89
CA LYS A 155 4.85 18.21 0.74
C LYS A 155 3.74 17.79 -0.23
N ARG A 156 4.10 17.18 -1.37
CA ARG A 156 3.13 16.61 -2.31
C ARG A 156 2.30 15.51 -1.65
N LEU A 157 2.92 14.58 -0.94
CA LEU A 157 2.23 13.52 -0.20
C LEU A 157 1.22 14.09 0.81
N LYS A 158 1.60 15.13 1.58
CA LYS A 158 0.69 15.83 2.50
C LYS A 158 -0.49 16.49 1.81
N ALA A 159 -0.27 17.06 0.62
CA ALA A 159 -1.32 17.67 -0.18
C ALA A 159 -2.36 16.67 -0.72
N THR A 160 -2.13 15.35 -0.57
CA THR A 160 -3.15 14.33 -0.86
C THR A 160 -4.25 14.26 0.20
N GLU A 161 -4.10 14.96 1.33
CA GLU A 161 -5.09 15.07 2.41
C GLU A 161 -5.65 13.72 2.89
N LYS A 162 -6.87 13.36 2.49
CA LYS A 162 -7.54 12.09 2.85
C LYS A 162 -7.63 11.12 1.68
N ALA A 163 -7.09 11.46 0.52
CA ALA A 163 -7.12 10.59 -0.65
C ALA A 163 -6.49 9.23 -0.32
N ASN A 164 -7.13 8.17 -0.82
CA ASN A 164 -6.63 6.82 -0.70
C ASN A 164 -5.36 6.67 -1.56
N ILE A 165 -4.29 6.08 -1.00
CA ILE A 165 -3.02 5.88 -1.69
C ILE A 165 -2.92 4.40 -2.06
N VAL A 166 -2.67 4.11 -3.34
CA VAL A 166 -2.60 2.75 -3.86
C VAL A 166 -1.35 2.57 -4.70
N LEU A 167 -0.57 1.54 -4.37
CA LEU A 167 0.49 1.06 -5.25
C LEU A 167 -0.11 0.01 -6.20
N GLU A 168 -0.06 0.26 -7.51
CA GLU A 168 -0.36 -0.76 -8.51
C GLU A 168 0.88 -1.65 -8.70
N GLN A 169 0.78 -2.90 -8.27
CA GLN A 169 1.87 -3.88 -8.39
C GLN A 169 1.33 -5.24 -8.78
N PHE A 170 1.94 -5.84 -9.82
CA PHE A 170 1.43 -7.08 -10.44
C PHE A 170 1.87 -8.35 -9.73
N ASN A 171 3.10 -8.36 -9.23
CA ASN A 171 3.78 -9.61 -8.84
C ASN A 171 3.97 -9.76 -7.33
N ASP A 172 3.53 -8.76 -6.54
CA ASP A 172 3.67 -8.75 -5.09
C ASP A 172 2.35 -8.30 -4.45
N SER A 173 1.59 -9.28 -3.97
CA SER A 173 0.30 -9.06 -3.31
C SER A 173 0.44 -8.48 -1.91
N TYR A 174 1.64 -8.41 -1.34
CA TYR A 174 1.87 -7.75 -0.06
C TYR A 174 2.05 -6.23 -0.25
N MET A 175 2.91 -5.82 -1.18
CA MET A 175 3.26 -4.39 -1.33
C MET A 175 2.12 -3.54 -1.91
N GLY A 176 1.45 -4.03 -2.95
CA GLY A 176 0.49 -3.26 -3.72
C GLY A 176 -0.82 -3.99 -3.94
N ILE A 177 -1.58 -3.49 -4.90
CA ILE A 177 -2.81 -4.08 -5.42
C ILE A 177 -2.59 -4.41 -6.90
N THR A 178 -3.05 -5.58 -7.30
CA THR A 178 -3.09 -6.02 -8.71
C THR A 178 -4.15 -5.24 -9.50
N LYS A 179 -4.09 -5.27 -10.84
CA LYS A 179 -5.13 -4.67 -11.71
C LYS A 179 -6.57 -5.11 -11.44
N ILE A 180 -6.76 -6.28 -10.82
CA ILE A 180 -8.07 -6.83 -10.46
C ILE A 180 -8.48 -6.48 -9.02
N GLY A 181 -7.75 -5.57 -8.35
CA GLY A 181 -8.12 -5.08 -7.02
C GLY A 181 -7.67 -5.96 -5.85
N LYS A 182 -6.85 -7.00 -6.08
CA LYS A 182 -6.36 -7.90 -5.01
C LYS A 182 -4.99 -7.50 -4.49
N GLY A 183 -4.79 -7.52 -3.17
CA GLY A 183 -3.51 -7.29 -2.51
C GLY A 183 -3.66 -6.53 -1.18
N ASN A 184 -2.59 -6.47 -0.39
CA ASN A 184 -2.60 -5.87 0.95
C ASN A 184 -2.35 -4.36 0.93
N ASN A 185 -1.81 -3.82 -0.18
CA ASN A 185 -1.45 -2.41 -0.33
C ASN A 185 -0.59 -1.86 0.82
N ALA A 186 0.41 -2.63 1.28
CA ALA A 186 1.25 -2.21 2.40
C ALA A 186 1.91 -0.84 2.17
N VAL A 187 2.34 -0.56 0.94
CA VAL A 187 2.94 0.74 0.58
C VAL A 187 1.95 1.88 0.74
N GLY A 188 0.73 1.74 0.22
CA GLY A 188 -0.30 2.77 0.34
C GLY A 188 -0.67 3.07 1.79
N LYS A 189 -0.77 2.02 2.63
CA LYS A 189 -1.03 2.15 4.07
C LYS A 189 0.10 2.86 4.80
N ILE A 190 1.36 2.46 4.55
CA ILE A 190 2.55 3.10 5.14
C ILE A 190 2.65 4.57 4.75
N LEU A 191 2.43 4.90 3.47
CA LEU A 191 2.47 6.29 3.01
C LEU A 191 1.34 7.13 3.63
N SER A 192 0.16 6.54 3.80
CA SER A 192 -0.97 7.20 4.48
C SER A 192 -0.66 7.48 5.95
N GLN A 193 0.05 6.56 6.61
CA GLN A 193 0.53 6.74 7.98
C GLN A 193 1.60 7.84 8.06
N LEU A 194 2.65 7.76 7.22
CA LEU A 194 3.74 8.74 7.20
C LEU A 194 3.28 10.15 6.81
N ARG A 195 2.22 10.26 5.99
CA ARG A 195 1.56 11.53 5.66
C ARG A 195 1.08 12.30 6.91
N VAL A 196 0.66 11.58 7.95
CA VAL A 196 0.14 12.14 9.20
C VAL A 196 1.25 12.33 10.23
N GLU A 197 2.22 11.40 10.27
CA GLU A 197 3.28 11.40 11.27
C GLU A 197 4.41 12.41 11.02
N LEU A 198 4.75 12.65 9.74
CA LEU A 198 5.80 13.59 9.34
C LEU A 198 5.22 14.98 9.09
#